data_AF-A0A261TX68-F1
#
_entry.id   AF-A0A261TX68-F1
#
_cell.length_a   1.000
_cell.length_b   1.000
_cell.length_c   1.000
_cell.angle_alpha   90.00
_cell.angle_beta   90.00
_cell.angle_gamma   90.00
#
_symmetry.space_group_name_H-M   'P 1'
#
loop_
_entity.id
_entity.type
_entity.pdbx_description
1 polymer ?
#
loop_
_entity_poly.entity_id
_entity_poly.type
_entity_poly.pdbx_seq_one_letter_code
_entity_poly.pdbx_strand_id
1 'polypeptide(L)'
;MRYHSLHERGCSICLRYRCFCAHWTPVRRWRALVQQGLQHRRRLLSPAADQNSIFRSLLPGQARHFLFLSVCQESMMTAVSNTERIFSELDRVRVERLAARFPTPDGLTHTVLEGFDEGDFMMPSDIPDDVVTVNSRVRVRDQDGNVREITICYPGEADAAKGFLSVLSAVGGQLLGHRVGTTVSWTDPSGAASSLHIEALLFQPEASGELAL
;
A
#
# COMPACT_ATOMS: atom_id res chain seq x y z
N MET A 1 24.83 9.18 34.63
CA MET A 1 24.84 7.96 33.80
C MET A 1 25.36 8.32 32.41
N ARG A 2 26.38 7.61 31.94
CA ARG A 2 26.91 7.65 30.57
C ARG A 2 25.96 6.92 29.61
N TYR A 3 25.89 7.35 28.35
CA TYR A 3 25.84 6.59 27.08
C TYR A 3 25.44 7.59 25.97
N HIS A 4 26.37 8.20 25.23
CA HIS A 4 26.99 7.71 23.99
C HIS A 4 26.02 7.15 22.93
N SER A 5 25.95 7.89 21.82
CA SER A 5 25.85 7.46 20.41
C SER A 5 24.72 6.52 19.97
N LEU A 6 23.80 7.08 19.17
CA LEU A 6 23.30 6.45 17.94
C LEU A 6 23.18 7.55 16.86
N HIS A 7 24.36 8.04 16.48
CA HIS A 7 24.63 8.44 15.11
C HIS A 7 24.55 7.16 14.26
N GLU A 8 24.16 7.26 12.99
CA GLU A 8 24.09 6.16 12.00
C GLU A 8 22.77 5.40 11.93
N ARG A 9 21.81 6.01 11.23
CA ARG A 9 21.13 5.40 10.07
C ARG A 9 20.52 6.53 9.22
N GLY A 10 21.40 7.41 8.75
CA GLY A 10 21.05 8.33 7.67
C GLY A 10 20.93 7.53 6.38
N CYS A 11 19.79 7.69 5.70
CA CYS A 11 19.61 7.22 4.33
C CYS A 11 20.83 7.66 3.47
N SER A 12 21.49 6.71 2.80
CA SER A 12 22.73 6.95 2.03
C SER A 12 22.54 8.01 0.92
N ILE A 13 21.29 8.29 0.56
CA ILE A 13 20.88 9.36 -0.36
C ILE A 13 21.10 10.76 0.25
N CYS A 14 20.83 10.98 1.53
CA CYS A 14 20.87 12.33 2.12
C CYS A 14 22.31 12.86 2.31
N LEU A 15 23.28 11.98 2.57
CA LEU A 15 24.68 12.36 2.75
C LEU A 15 25.37 12.79 1.45
N ARG A 16 24.87 12.36 0.29
CA ARG A 16 25.51 12.63 -1.01
C ARG A 16 25.07 13.94 -1.66
N TYR A 17 23.88 14.45 -1.33
CA TYR A 17 23.27 15.59 -2.05
C TYR A 17 23.14 16.88 -1.24
N ARG A 18 23.59 16.90 0.01
CA ARG A 18 23.61 18.13 0.84
C ARG A 18 22.25 18.87 0.84
N CYS A 19 21.15 18.12 0.93
CA CYS A 19 19.82 18.70 1.05
C CYS A 19 19.61 19.21 2.49
N PHE A 20 19.57 20.52 2.63
CA PHE A 20 19.25 21.19 3.88
C PHE A 20 17.76 20.98 4.19
N CYS A 21 17.43 20.04 5.08
CA CYS A 21 16.06 19.87 5.58
C CYS A 21 15.75 20.98 6.59
N ALA A 22 15.33 22.13 6.10
CA ALA A 22 14.72 23.16 6.92
C ALA A 22 13.19 22.95 6.95
N HIS A 23 12.71 22.55 8.12
CA HIS A 23 11.40 22.86 8.68
C HIS A 23 10.14 22.36 7.94
N TRP A 24 9.60 21.24 8.46
CA TRP A 24 8.17 20.94 8.64
C TRP A 24 7.18 21.74 7.77
N THR A 25 6.61 21.10 6.75
CA THR A 25 5.32 21.48 6.19
C THR A 25 4.37 20.27 6.16
N PRO A 26 3.08 20.43 6.52
CA PRO A 26 2.15 19.30 6.58
C PRO A 26 1.76 18.78 5.19
N VAL A 27 1.50 17.47 5.11
CA VAL A 27 1.21 16.62 3.94
C VAL A 27 0.19 17.18 2.93
N ARG A 28 -0.67 18.13 3.32
CA ARG A 28 -1.72 18.69 2.45
C ARG A 28 -1.22 19.61 1.33
N ARG A 29 -0.03 20.22 1.44
CA ARG A 29 0.49 21.13 0.39
C ARG A 29 1.21 20.40 -0.74
N TRP A 30 1.58 19.14 -0.55
CA TRP A 30 2.30 18.34 -1.53
C TRP A 30 1.39 17.83 -2.65
N ARG A 31 0.14 17.43 -2.33
CA ARG A 31 -0.87 17.01 -3.34
C ARG A 31 -1.19 18.11 -4.36
N ALA A 32 -1.23 19.38 -3.94
CA ALA A 32 -1.51 20.52 -4.84
C ALA A 32 -0.36 20.84 -5.81
N LEU A 33 0.89 20.69 -5.36
CA LEU A 33 2.07 20.91 -6.21
C LEU A 33 2.27 19.78 -7.24
N VAL A 34 1.92 18.54 -6.87
CA VAL A 34 1.94 17.39 -7.80
C VAL A 34 0.85 17.52 -8.88
N GLN A 35 -0.35 18.01 -8.55
CA GLN A 35 -1.39 18.28 -9.56
C GLN A 35 -1.06 19.45 -10.49
N GLN A 36 -0.43 20.52 -9.98
CA GLN A 36 0.04 21.64 -10.83
C GLN A 36 1.16 21.21 -11.80
N GLY A 37 2.04 20.29 -11.40
CA GLY A 37 3.06 19.72 -12.28
C GLY A 37 2.48 18.86 -13.42
N LEU A 38 1.41 18.11 -13.15
CA LEU A 38 0.75 17.26 -14.15
C LEU A 38 -0.05 18.07 -15.20
N GLN A 39 -0.61 19.22 -14.84
CA GLN A 39 -1.31 20.10 -15.77
C GLN A 39 -0.37 20.83 -16.75
N HIS A 40 0.85 21.17 -16.32
CA HIS A 40 1.86 21.78 -17.20
C HIS A 40 2.36 20.82 -18.29
N ARG A 41 2.33 19.50 -18.05
CA ARG A 41 2.84 18.48 -18.97
C ARG A 41 1.92 18.19 -20.17
N ARG A 42 0.63 18.58 -20.10
CA ARG A 42 -0.30 18.47 -21.25
C ARG A 42 -0.09 19.51 -22.36
N ARG A 43 0.78 20.51 -22.18
CA ARG A 43 1.05 21.53 -23.21
C ARG A 43 2.29 21.28 -24.07
N LEU A 44 3.12 20.28 -23.78
CA LEU A 44 4.44 20.12 -24.43
C LEU A 44 4.63 18.82 -25.23
N LEU A 45 3.59 18.01 -25.45
CA LEU A 45 3.69 16.78 -26.22
C LEU A 45 2.58 16.74 -27.28
N SER A 46 2.83 17.34 -28.45
CA SER A 46 2.14 16.98 -29.68
C SER A 46 2.76 15.69 -30.26
N PRO A 47 1.97 14.77 -30.82
CA PRO A 47 2.42 13.45 -31.23
C PRO A 47 3.00 13.48 -32.66
N ALA A 48 4.19 14.06 -32.84
CA ALA A 48 4.89 13.97 -34.14
C ALA A 48 6.40 14.27 -34.08
N ALA A 49 7.07 14.07 -32.93
CA ALA A 49 8.51 14.30 -32.83
C ALA A 49 9.26 12.96 -32.81
N ASP A 50 9.92 12.66 -33.94
CA ASP A 50 10.86 11.56 -34.12
C ASP A 50 11.99 11.64 -33.08
N GLN A 51 12.06 10.63 -32.21
CA GLN A 51 13.01 10.56 -31.09
C GLN A 51 14.47 10.48 -31.55
N ASN A 52 14.74 10.00 -32.78
CA ASN A 52 16.10 9.89 -33.30
C ASN A 52 16.70 11.24 -33.73
N SER A 53 15.87 12.23 -34.03
CA SER A 53 16.33 13.57 -34.41
C SER A 53 16.85 14.36 -33.20
N ILE A 54 16.17 14.22 -32.05
CA ILE A 54 16.53 14.93 -30.79
C ILE A 54 17.89 14.47 -30.25
N PHE A 55 18.23 13.19 -30.46
CA PHE A 55 19.47 12.61 -29.94
C PHE A 55 20.73 13.14 -30.63
N ARG A 56 20.64 13.55 -31.91
CA ARG A 56 21.78 14.07 -32.68
C ARG A 56 22.12 15.54 -32.38
N SER A 57 21.22 16.28 -31.74
CA SER A 57 21.41 17.72 -31.44
C SER A 57 21.90 18.02 -30.01
N LEU A 58 22.16 17.01 -29.18
CA LEU A 58 22.58 17.22 -27.79
C LEU A 58 24.10 17.37 -27.66
N LEU A 59 24.54 18.51 -27.12
CA LEU A 59 25.94 18.80 -26.80
C LEU A 59 26.53 17.78 -25.79
N PRO A 60 27.86 17.52 -25.83
CA PRO A 60 28.52 16.54 -24.96
C PRO A 60 28.50 17.04 -23.51
N GLY A 61 27.48 16.61 -22.78
CA GLY A 61 27.19 17.00 -21.40
C GLY A 61 25.77 16.65 -20.97
N GLN A 62 24.82 16.56 -21.91
CA GLN A 62 23.41 16.23 -21.60
C GLN A 62 23.07 14.73 -21.68
N ALA A 63 23.96 13.89 -22.21
CA ALA A 63 23.74 12.44 -22.27
C ALA A 63 23.57 11.77 -20.88
N ARG A 64 24.11 12.39 -19.81
CA ARG A 64 23.94 11.90 -18.43
C ARG A 64 22.56 12.19 -17.84
N HIS A 65 21.83 13.15 -18.40
CA HIS A 65 20.48 13.53 -17.93
C HIS A 65 19.39 12.66 -18.59
N PHE A 66 19.62 12.23 -19.84
CA PHE A 66 18.68 11.39 -20.58
C PHE A 66 18.64 9.93 -20.07
N LEU A 67 19.78 9.37 -19.67
CA LEU A 67 19.82 8.06 -19.01
C LEU A 67 19.10 8.07 -17.65
N PHE A 68 19.10 9.20 -16.94
CA PHE A 68 18.44 9.35 -15.64
C PHE A 68 16.90 9.37 -15.77
N LEU A 69 16.37 9.93 -16.85
CA LEU A 69 14.94 9.91 -17.17
C LEU A 69 14.45 8.51 -17.60
N SER A 70 15.31 7.72 -18.27
CA SER A 70 14.99 6.34 -18.67
C SER A 70 14.88 5.38 -17.47
N VAL A 71 15.79 5.50 -16.48
CA VAL A 71 15.78 4.62 -15.29
C VAL A 71 14.59 4.89 -14.38
N CYS A 72 14.10 6.13 -14.31
CA CYS A 72 12.84 6.44 -13.60
C CYS A 72 11.60 5.90 -14.34
N GLN A 73 11.68 5.65 -15.65
CA GLN A 73 10.56 5.15 -16.44
C GLN A 73 10.37 3.63 -16.27
N GLU A 74 11.44 2.86 -16.02
CA GLU A 74 11.35 1.42 -15.70
C GLU A 74 10.86 1.17 -14.26
N SER A 75 11.19 2.03 -13.30
CA SER A 75 10.58 1.97 -11.96
C SER A 75 9.11 2.40 -11.92
N MET A 76 8.59 2.96 -13.02
CA MET A 76 7.20 3.44 -13.11
C MET A 76 6.23 2.36 -13.63
N MET A 77 6.70 1.13 -13.88
CA MET A 77 5.86 0.00 -14.34
C MET A 77 5.62 -1.12 -13.31
N THR A 78 6.19 -1.06 -12.11
CA THR A 78 5.79 -1.96 -11.01
C THR A 78 4.73 -1.29 -10.13
N ALA A 79 3.49 -1.41 -10.61
CA ALA A 79 2.24 -1.37 -9.86
C ALA A 79 2.08 -0.28 -8.78
N VAL A 80 1.80 0.96 -9.22
CA VAL A 80 1.07 1.91 -8.36
C VAL A 80 -0.38 1.44 -8.27
N SER A 81 -0.68 0.53 -7.33
CA SER A 81 -2.06 0.27 -6.93
C SER A 81 -2.48 1.35 -5.95
N ASN A 82 -2.89 2.51 -6.48
CA ASN A 82 -3.49 3.57 -5.68
C ASN A 82 -4.91 3.15 -5.30
N THR A 83 -5.01 2.21 -4.36
CA THR A 83 -6.25 1.97 -3.63
C THR A 83 -6.05 2.58 -2.25
N GLU A 84 -6.75 3.67 -1.97
CA GLU A 84 -6.77 4.32 -0.66
C GLU A 84 -7.30 3.31 0.36
N ARG A 85 -6.39 2.67 1.12
CA ARG A 85 -6.73 1.71 2.16
C ARG A 85 -7.12 2.46 3.42
N ILE A 86 -8.19 2.03 4.08
CA ILE A 86 -8.70 2.66 5.31
C ILE A 86 -8.68 1.63 6.43
N PHE A 87 -8.09 1.99 7.56
CA PHE A 87 -7.97 1.11 8.71
C PHE A 87 -8.54 1.74 9.98
N SER A 88 -8.99 0.90 10.89
CA SER A 88 -9.37 1.32 12.24
C SER A 88 -8.13 1.66 13.07
N GLU A 89 -8.15 2.81 13.75
CA GLU A 89 -7.12 3.17 14.73
C GLU A 89 -7.02 2.15 15.87
N LEU A 90 -8.15 1.53 16.23
CA LEU A 90 -8.22 0.50 17.27
C LEU A 90 -7.52 -0.78 16.81
N ASP A 91 -7.77 -1.21 15.58
CA ASP A 91 -7.17 -2.43 15.03
C ASP A 91 -5.67 -2.29 14.82
N ARG A 92 -5.19 -1.09 14.44
CA ARG A 92 -3.76 -0.84 14.25
C ARG A 92 -2.94 -1.33 15.44
N VAL A 93 -3.30 -0.89 16.66
CA VAL A 93 -2.57 -1.22 17.88
C VAL A 93 -2.64 -2.72 18.20
N ARG A 94 -3.79 -3.36 17.93
CA ARG A 94 -4.00 -4.79 18.20
C ARG A 94 -3.20 -5.65 17.23
N VAL A 95 -3.28 -5.34 15.93
CA VAL A 95 -2.58 -6.05 14.86
C VAL A 95 -1.06 -5.89 15.00
N GLU A 96 -0.55 -4.69 15.29
CA GLU A 96 0.89 -4.47 15.55
C GLU A 96 1.41 -5.35 16.70
N ARG A 97 0.66 -5.42 17.81
CA ARG A 97 1.03 -6.28 18.95
C ARG A 97 1.00 -7.77 18.58
N LEU A 98 0.03 -8.19 17.78
CA LEU A 98 -0.08 -9.58 17.33
C LEU A 98 1.06 -9.94 16.37
N ALA A 99 1.38 -9.07 15.41
CA ALA A 99 2.48 -9.27 14.48
C ALA A 99 3.84 -9.40 15.21
N ALA A 100 4.07 -8.58 16.25
CA ALA A 100 5.27 -8.72 17.08
C ALA A 100 5.35 -10.06 17.84
N ARG A 101 4.19 -10.67 18.16
CA ARG A 101 4.11 -11.95 18.87
C ARG A 101 4.21 -13.16 17.93
N PHE A 102 3.76 -13.03 16.69
CA PHE A 102 3.66 -14.10 15.71
C PHE A 102 4.43 -13.74 14.43
N PRO A 103 5.77 -13.68 14.47
CA PRO A 103 6.56 -13.36 13.28
C PRO A 103 6.32 -14.39 12.16
N THR A 104 6.47 -13.95 10.92
CA THR A 104 6.38 -14.86 9.78
C THR A 104 7.54 -15.87 9.79
N PRO A 105 7.36 -17.08 9.25
CA PRO A 105 8.41 -18.11 9.23
C PRO A 105 9.67 -17.72 8.42
N ASP A 106 9.51 -16.85 7.42
CA ASP A 106 10.57 -16.32 6.56
C ASP A 106 11.23 -15.04 7.12
N GLY A 107 10.72 -14.51 8.24
CA GLY A 107 11.21 -13.29 8.86
C GLY A 107 10.85 -12.00 8.11
N LEU A 108 9.99 -12.07 7.10
CA LEU A 108 9.45 -10.92 6.39
C LEU A 108 8.40 -10.16 7.21
N THR A 109 8.07 -8.95 6.77
CA THR A 109 7.00 -8.16 7.37
C THR A 109 5.64 -8.77 6.99
N HIS A 110 4.67 -8.77 7.91
CA HIS A 110 3.31 -9.15 7.56
C HIS A 110 2.69 -8.17 6.55
N THR A 111 2.00 -8.68 5.53
CA THR A 111 1.32 -7.89 4.49
C THR A 111 0.39 -6.80 5.06
N VAL A 112 -0.24 -7.03 6.21
CA VAL A 112 -1.10 -6.04 6.86
C VAL A 112 -0.32 -4.81 7.34
N LEU A 113 0.91 -5.00 7.83
CA LEU A 113 1.75 -3.90 8.31
C LEU A 113 2.28 -3.06 7.16
N GLU A 114 2.62 -3.69 6.03
CA GLU A 114 2.93 -2.97 4.79
C GLU A 114 1.73 -2.10 4.36
N GLY A 115 0.51 -2.64 4.49
CA GLY A 115 -0.71 -1.88 4.27
C GLY A 115 -0.86 -0.66 5.19
N PHE A 116 -0.50 -0.79 6.46
CA PHE A 116 -0.57 0.30 7.44
C PHE A 116 0.37 1.47 7.09
N ASP A 117 1.50 1.21 6.44
CA ASP A 117 2.43 2.26 6.00
C ASP A 117 1.85 3.10 4.83
N GLU A 118 0.90 2.54 4.08
CA GLU A 118 0.34 3.16 2.87
C GLU A 118 -1.09 3.70 3.06
N GLY A 119 -1.82 3.22 4.06
CA GLY A 119 -3.23 3.55 4.27
C GLY A 119 -3.50 4.70 5.25
N ASP A 120 -4.76 5.13 5.26
CA ASP A 120 -5.30 6.11 6.18
C ASP A 120 -5.96 5.43 7.38
N PHE A 121 -5.97 6.11 8.52
CA PHE A 121 -6.60 5.62 9.75
C PHE A 121 -7.82 6.46 10.13
N MET A 122 -8.87 5.80 10.61
CA MET A 122 -10.10 6.42 11.06
C MET A 122 -10.53 5.84 12.42
N MET A 123 -11.33 6.61 13.15
CA MET A 123 -12.04 6.08 14.32
C MET A 123 -13.04 5.01 13.86
N PRO A 124 -13.30 3.95 14.66
CA PRO A 124 -14.27 2.92 14.29
C PRO A 124 -15.65 3.47 13.88
N SER A 125 -16.11 4.55 14.51
CA SER A 125 -17.39 5.21 14.19
C SER A 125 -17.42 5.89 12.82
N ASP A 126 -16.26 6.19 12.27
CA ASP A 126 -16.10 6.98 11.04
C ASP A 126 -15.72 6.08 9.85
N ILE A 127 -15.53 4.78 10.08
CA ILE A 127 -15.22 3.81 9.04
C ILE A 127 -16.45 3.64 8.13
N PRO A 128 -16.29 3.82 6.81
CA PRO A 128 -17.35 3.56 5.86
C PRO A 128 -17.81 2.09 5.87
N ASP A 129 -19.10 1.87 5.62
CA ASP A 129 -19.75 0.55 5.65
C ASP A 129 -19.33 -0.41 4.51
N ASP A 130 -18.62 0.12 3.51
CA ASP A 130 -18.09 -0.61 2.37
C ASP A 130 -16.61 -1.02 2.54
N VAL A 131 -15.98 -0.70 3.67
CA VAL A 131 -14.56 -1.01 3.95
C VAL A 131 -14.43 -2.31 4.75
N VAL A 132 -13.53 -3.20 4.32
CA VAL A 132 -13.25 -4.45 5.03
C VAL A 132 -12.43 -4.17 6.29
N THR A 133 -13.02 -4.40 7.47
CA THR A 133 -12.35 -4.28 8.78
C THR A 133 -12.05 -5.65 9.39
N VAL A 134 -11.38 -5.69 10.54
CA VAL A 134 -11.22 -6.96 11.27
C VAL A 134 -12.60 -7.44 11.75
N ASN A 135 -12.82 -8.75 11.76
CA ASN A 135 -14.10 -9.42 12.01
C ASN A 135 -15.20 -9.18 10.97
N SER A 136 -14.90 -8.48 9.87
CA SER A 136 -15.80 -8.39 8.73
C SER A 136 -15.92 -9.71 7.97
N ARG A 137 -17.13 -10.00 7.48
CA ARG A 137 -17.41 -11.12 6.57
C ARG A 137 -17.64 -10.58 5.16
N VAL A 138 -16.88 -11.09 4.21
CA VAL A 138 -16.85 -10.62 2.82
C VAL A 138 -17.14 -11.77 1.86
N ARG A 139 -17.84 -11.46 0.77
CA ARG A 139 -17.97 -12.34 -0.39
C ARG A 139 -16.92 -11.95 -1.41
N VAL A 140 -16.12 -12.92 -1.82
CA VAL A 140 -15.03 -12.70 -2.79
C VAL A 140 -15.15 -13.67 -3.95
N ARG A 141 -14.64 -13.23 -5.11
CA ARG A 141 -14.47 -14.05 -6.31
C ARG A 141 -12.99 -14.21 -6.63
N ASP A 142 -12.56 -15.44 -6.90
CA ASP A 142 -11.20 -15.72 -7.36
C ASP A 142 -11.05 -15.56 -8.89
N GLN A 143 -9.82 -15.79 -9.38
CA GLN A 143 -9.49 -15.68 -10.80
C GLN A 143 -10.19 -16.74 -11.66
N ASP A 144 -10.51 -17.90 -11.08
CA ASP A 144 -11.22 -18.99 -11.74
C ASP A 144 -12.74 -18.77 -11.77
N GLY A 145 -13.22 -17.71 -11.11
CA GLY A 145 -14.63 -17.35 -11.02
C GLY A 145 -15.37 -18.02 -9.85
N ASN A 146 -14.69 -18.75 -8.97
CA ASN A 146 -15.31 -19.32 -7.78
C ASN A 146 -15.62 -18.22 -6.76
N VAL A 147 -16.82 -18.29 -6.19
CA VAL A 147 -17.27 -17.36 -5.16
C VAL A 147 -17.23 -18.06 -3.82
N ARG A 148 -16.66 -17.40 -2.81
CA ARG A 148 -16.61 -17.89 -1.43
C ARG A 148 -16.75 -16.75 -0.44
N GLU A 149 -17.15 -17.11 0.77
CA GLU A 149 -17.24 -16.19 1.89
C GLU A 149 -15.99 -16.33 2.77
N ILE A 150 -15.45 -15.20 3.18
CA ILE A 150 -14.26 -15.10 4.02
C ILE A 150 -14.57 -14.18 5.18
N THR A 151 -14.18 -14.58 6.38
CA THR A 151 -14.18 -13.72 7.56
C THR A 151 -12.74 -13.38 7.92
N ILE A 152 -12.42 -12.10 8.01
CA ILE A 152 -11.11 -11.65 8.49
C ILE A 152 -11.14 -11.69 10.01
N CYS A 153 -10.24 -12.41 10.66
CA CYS A 153 -10.28 -12.63 12.11
C CYS A 153 -8.89 -12.53 12.72
N TYR A 154 -8.81 -12.53 14.05
CA TYR A 154 -7.54 -12.59 14.75
C TYR A 154 -6.92 -14.00 14.69
N PRO A 155 -5.59 -14.14 14.84
CA PRO A 155 -4.90 -15.44 14.68
C PRO A 155 -5.45 -16.57 15.56
N GLY A 156 -6.01 -16.28 16.74
CA GLY A 156 -6.57 -17.28 17.64
C GLY A 156 -7.88 -17.91 17.17
N GLU A 157 -8.56 -17.29 16.21
CA GLU A 157 -9.87 -17.71 15.67
C GLU A 157 -9.76 -18.23 14.23
N ALA A 158 -8.54 -18.20 13.66
CA ALA A 158 -8.30 -18.54 12.28
C ALA A 158 -8.55 -20.04 12.01
N ASP A 159 -9.39 -20.30 11.02
CA ASP A 159 -9.72 -21.64 10.53
C ASP A 159 -10.05 -21.54 9.04
N ALA A 160 -9.01 -21.71 8.21
CA ALA A 160 -9.11 -21.54 6.77
C ALA A 160 -10.11 -22.52 6.12
N ALA A 161 -10.30 -23.72 6.70
CA ALA A 161 -11.25 -24.70 6.21
C ALA A 161 -12.71 -24.23 6.38
N LYS A 162 -12.96 -23.34 7.34
CA LYS A 162 -14.27 -22.71 7.58
C LYS A 162 -14.40 -21.30 6.99
N GLY A 163 -13.39 -20.83 6.25
CA GLY A 163 -13.36 -19.49 5.68
C GLY A 163 -12.93 -18.38 6.65
N PHE A 164 -12.37 -18.72 7.82
CA PHE A 164 -11.84 -17.75 8.78
C PHE A 164 -10.36 -17.53 8.50
N LEU A 165 -10.02 -16.37 7.92
CA LEU A 165 -8.65 -16.02 7.60
C LEU A 165 -8.07 -15.05 8.62
N SER A 166 -6.87 -15.38 9.10
CA SER A 166 -6.14 -14.50 10.01
C SER A 166 -5.79 -13.18 9.32
N VAL A 167 -5.96 -12.07 10.02
CA VAL A 167 -5.48 -10.74 9.63
C VAL A 167 -3.95 -10.70 9.39
N LEU A 168 -3.20 -11.63 9.99
CA LEU A 168 -1.75 -11.77 9.80
C LEU A 168 -1.36 -12.66 8.61
N SER A 169 -2.32 -13.33 7.97
CA SER A 169 -2.06 -14.08 6.74
C SER A 169 -1.89 -13.14 5.55
N ALA A 170 -1.17 -13.57 4.51
CA ALA A 170 -0.99 -12.77 3.30
C ALA A 170 -2.34 -12.33 2.71
N VAL A 171 -3.28 -13.27 2.54
CA VAL A 171 -4.61 -12.98 1.97
C VAL A 171 -5.43 -12.08 2.90
N GLY A 172 -5.45 -12.38 4.21
CA GLY A 172 -6.24 -11.60 5.17
C GLY A 172 -5.73 -10.17 5.33
N GLY A 173 -4.41 -10.00 5.42
CA GLY A 173 -3.76 -8.71 5.46
C GLY A 173 -3.90 -7.93 4.16
N GLN A 174 -3.97 -8.61 3.02
CA GLN A 174 -4.20 -7.98 1.72
C GLN A 174 -5.66 -7.54 1.52
N LEU A 175 -6.64 -8.21 2.13
CA LEU A 175 -8.06 -7.82 2.05
C LEU A 175 -8.38 -6.64 2.98
N LEU A 176 -7.71 -6.55 4.13
CA LEU A 176 -8.00 -5.53 5.14
C LEU A 176 -7.87 -4.10 4.59
N GLY A 177 -8.84 -3.26 4.89
CA GLY A 177 -8.88 -1.86 4.55
C GLY A 177 -9.21 -1.52 3.10
N HIS A 178 -9.47 -2.53 2.26
CA HIS A 178 -9.99 -2.30 0.92
C HIS A 178 -11.52 -2.19 0.91
N ARG A 179 -12.05 -1.56 -0.14
CA ARG A 179 -13.48 -1.38 -0.35
C ARG A 179 -14.10 -2.48 -1.20
N VAL A 180 -15.40 -2.68 -1.06
CA VAL A 180 -16.20 -3.47 -2.01
C VAL A 180 -15.99 -2.96 -3.44
N GLY A 181 -15.89 -3.89 -4.40
CA GLY A 181 -15.56 -3.62 -5.79
C GLY A 181 -14.06 -3.56 -6.10
N THR A 182 -13.20 -3.64 -5.08
CA THR A 182 -11.74 -3.69 -5.28
C THR A 182 -11.29 -5.10 -5.61
N THR A 183 -10.38 -5.23 -6.57
CA THR A 183 -9.60 -6.47 -6.76
C THR A 183 -8.26 -6.32 -6.07
N VAL A 184 -7.98 -7.19 -5.11
CA VAL A 184 -6.70 -7.24 -4.42
C VAL A 184 -5.84 -8.34 -5.00
N SER A 185 -4.53 -8.13 -5.08
CA SER A 185 -3.58 -9.09 -5.63
C SER A 185 -2.41 -9.28 -4.69
N TRP A 186 -1.89 -10.50 -4.63
CA TRP A 186 -0.70 -10.85 -3.85
C TRP A 186 0.08 -11.96 -4.56
N THR A 187 1.29 -12.20 -4.09
CA THR A 187 2.11 -13.33 -4.55
C THR A 187 1.91 -14.50 -3.60
N ASP A 188 1.52 -15.66 -4.13
CA ASP A 188 1.36 -16.86 -3.31
C ASP A 188 2.73 -17.45 -2.90
N PRO A 189 2.77 -18.43 -1.98
CA PRO A 189 4.02 -19.09 -1.59
C PRO A 189 4.74 -19.83 -2.74
N SER A 190 4.06 -20.10 -3.86
CA SER A 190 4.66 -20.68 -5.07
C SER A 190 5.32 -19.65 -5.98
N GLY A 191 5.12 -18.36 -5.70
CA GLY A 191 5.59 -17.23 -6.51
C GLY A 191 4.60 -16.80 -7.60
N ALA A 192 3.42 -17.40 -7.68
CA ALA A 192 2.39 -17.05 -8.65
C ALA A 192 1.55 -15.87 -8.17
N ALA A 193 1.16 -14.99 -9.10
CA ALA A 193 0.28 -13.87 -8.81
C ALA A 193 -1.17 -14.37 -8.63
N SER A 194 -1.70 -14.21 -7.42
CA SER A 194 -3.08 -14.51 -7.06
C SER A 194 -3.88 -13.23 -6.85
N SER A 195 -5.19 -13.29 -7.04
CA SER A 195 -6.08 -12.15 -6.78
C SER A 195 -7.48 -12.57 -6.34
N LEU A 196 -8.14 -11.66 -5.63
CA LEU A 196 -9.54 -11.77 -5.22
C LEU A 196 -10.26 -10.47 -5.50
N HIS A 197 -11.43 -10.56 -6.10
CA HIS A 197 -12.36 -9.44 -6.23
C HIS A 197 -13.34 -9.44 -5.05
N ILE A 198 -13.45 -8.32 -4.34
CA ILE A 198 -14.38 -8.14 -3.23
C ILE A 198 -15.76 -7.81 -3.82
N GLU A 199 -16.66 -8.78 -3.86
CA GLU A 199 -17.99 -8.59 -4.46
C GLU A 199 -18.95 -7.87 -3.53
N ALA A 200 -18.92 -8.22 -2.25
CA ALA A 200 -19.85 -7.68 -1.26
C ALA A 200 -19.28 -7.82 0.15
N LEU A 201 -19.71 -6.90 1.01
CA LEU A 201 -19.49 -6.96 2.45
C LEU A 201 -20.79 -7.45 3.10
N LEU A 202 -20.74 -8.64 3.72
CA LEU A 202 -21.91 -9.33 4.28
C LEU A 202 -22.15 -8.99 5.74
N PHE A 203 -21.10 -8.58 6.45
CA PHE A 203 -21.15 -8.13 7.83
C PHE A 203 -19.92 -7.26 8.12
N GLN A 204 -20.15 -6.12 8.77
CA GLN A 204 -19.11 -5.25 9.33
C GLN A 204 -19.47 -4.97 10.79
N PRO A 205 -18.54 -5.13 11.74
CA PRO A 205 -18.76 -4.75 13.13
C PRO A 205 -19.14 -3.26 13.27
N GLU A 206 -18.42 -2.37 12.58
CA GLU A 206 -18.60 -0.92 12.69
C GLU A 206 -19.99 -0.47 12.20
N ALA A 207 -20.44 -0.92 11.02
CA ALA A 207 -21.79 -0.66 10.54
C ALA A 207 -22.90 -1.27 11.42
N SER A 208 -22.58 -2.33 12.18
CA SER A 208 -23.51 -2.98 13.11
C SER A 208 -23.51 -2.34 14.51
N GLY A 209 -22.64 -1.35 14.75
CA GLY A 209 -22.49 -0.68 16.05
C GLY A 209 -21.57 -1.38 17.04
N GLU A 210 -20.86 -2.43 16.63
CA GLU A 210 -19.93 -3.21 17.44
C GLU A 210 -18.50 -2.61 17.39
N LEU A 211 -18.36 -1.37 17.84
CA LEU A 211 -17.13 -0.56 17.70
C LEU A 211 -15.92 -1.00 18.55
N ALA A 212 -16.08 -2.02 19.39
CA ALA A 212 -15.07 -2.45 20.36
C ALA A 212 -14.44 -3.81 20.06
N LEU A 213 -14.95 -4.54 19.05
CA LEU A 213 -14.44 -5.84 18.64
C LEU A 213 -13.11 -5.75 17.89
#